data_AF-A0A3B8JEW8-F1
#
_entry.id   AF-A0A3B8JEW8-F1
#
_cell.length_a   1.000
_cell.length_b   1.000
_cell.length_c   1.000
_cell.angle_alpha   90.00
_cell.angle_beta   90.00
_cell.angle_gamma   90.00
#
_symmetry.space_group_name_H-M   'P 1'
#
loop_
_entity.id
_entity.type
_entity.pdbx_description
1 polymer ?
#
loop_
_entity_poly.entity_id
_entity_poly.type
_entity_poly.pdbx_seq_one_letter_code
_entity_poly.pdbx_strand_id
1 'polypeptide(L)' 'TPNQATITNACGGNFLPQGTNYQVIPEQWSQVIQPNQSYTAGYCANKQGSNYKPTNVSVSGS' A
#
# COMPACT_ATOMS: atom_id res chain seq x y z
N THR A 1 13.04 11.00 -7.71
CA THR A 1 12.51 10.50 -9.01
C THR A 1 11.00 10.61 -8.98
N PRO A 2 10.33 10.96 -10.10
CA PRO A 2 8.87 11.02 -10.13
C PRO A 2 8.25 9.65 -9.87
N ASN A 3 7.06 9.63 -9.26
CA ASN A 3 6.28 8.43 -9.03
C ASN A 3 6.02 7.69 -10.35
N GLN A 4 6.40 6.42 -10.41
CA GLN A 4 6.26 5.61 -11.61
C GLN A 4 4.82 5.13 -11.85
N ALA A 5 3.94 5.27 -10.85
CA ALA A 5 2.53 4.92 -10.93
C ALA A 5 1.68 5.81 -10.00
N THR A 6 0.41 5.99 -10.36
CA THR A 6 -0.60 6.70 -9.54
C THR A 6 -1.72 5.73 -9.19
N ILE A 7 -1.99 5.53 -7.91
CA ILE A 7 -3.11 4.69 -7.46
C ILE A 7 -4.43 5.35 -7.87
N THR A 8 -5.31 4.58 -8.53
CA THR A 8 -6.65 5.03 -8.95
C THR A 8 -7.76 4.41 -8.11
N ASN A 9 -7.51 3.23 -7.55
CA ASN A 9 -8.43 2.53 -6.67
C ASN A 9 -7.65 1.67 -5.67
N ALA A 10 -8.20 1.44 -4.48
CA ALA A 10 -7.60 0.66 -3.42
C ALA A 10 -8.65 -0.21 -2.73
N CYS A 11 -8.21 -1.33 -2.15
CA CYS A 11 -9.05 -2.23 -1.37
C CYS A 11 -8.29 -2.80 -0.17
N GLY A 12 -9.04 -3.16 0.89
CA GLY A 12 -8.50 -3.72 2.13
C GLY A 12 -7.86 -2.68 3.04
N GLY A 13 -7.67 -1.43 2.60
CA GLY A 13 -7.14 -0.34 3.42
C GLY A 13 -7.10 0.99 2.67
N ASN A 14 -6.74 2.05 3.40
CA ASN A 14 -6.59 3.39 2.86
C ASN A 14 -5.14 3.63 2.44
N PHE A 15 -4.93 3.98 1.17
CA PHE A 15 -3.62 4.27 0.60
C PHE A 15 -3.46 5.78 0.47
N LEU A 16 -2.63 6.36 1.34
CA LEU A 16 -2.38 7.80 1.39
C LEU A 16 -1.03 8.12 0.72
N PRO A 17 -1.00 8.98 -0.31
CA PRO A 17 0.26 9.36 -0.95
C PRO A 17 1.16 10.16 0.00
N GLN A 18 2.43 9.78 0.09
CA GLN A 18 3.47 10.47 0.89
C GLN A 18 4.73 10.66 0.05
N GLY A 19 4.80 11.75 -0.71
CA GLY A 19 5.90 12.03 -1.62
C GLY A 19 6.04 10.92 -2.66
N THR A 20 7.10 10.10 -2.56
CA THR A 20 7.33 8.98 -3.47
C THR A 20 6.80 7.62 -2.99
N ASN A 21 6.20 7.58 -1.81
CA ASN A 21 5.70 6.37 -1.17
C ASN A 21 4.18 6.48 -0.95
N TYR A 22 3.57 5.37 -0.52
CA TYR A 22 2.21 5.36 0.00
C TYR A 22 2.22 4.82 1.43
N GLN A 23 1.53 5.50 2.33
CA GLN A 23 1.19 4.94 3.64
C GLN A 23 -0.10 4.14 3.49
N VAL A 24 -0.06 2.87 3.91
CA VAL A 24 -1.24 2.00 3.92
C VAL A 24 -1.75 1.91 5.34
N ILE A 25 -3.00 2.35 5.56
CA ILE A 25 -3.70 2.22 6.83
C ILE A 25 -4.73 1.10 6.68
N PRO A 26 -4.56 -0.05 7.35
CA PRO A 26 -5.56 -1.12 7.35
C PRO A 26 -6.91 -0.63 7.86
N GLU A 27 -7.98 -1.26 7.38
CA GLU A 27 -9.32 -1.03 7.92
C GLU A 27 -9.39 -1.43 9.40
N GLN A 28 -10.31 -0.85 10.16
CA GLN A 28 -10.36 -1.03 11.62
C GLN A 28 -10.39 -2.51 12.05
N TRP A 29 -11.10 -3.36 11.31
CA TRP A 29 -11.19 -4.79 11.59
C TRP A 29 -9.91 -5.58 11.28
N SER A 30 -8.94 -4.98 10.57
CA SER A 30 -7.65 -5.59 10.20
C SER A 30 -6.43 -4.92 10.84
N GLN A 31 -6.63 -4.03 11.81
CA GLN A 31 -5.51 -3.37 12.51
C GLN A 31 -4.71 -4.33 13.40
N VAL A 32 -5.29 -5.47 13.78
CA VAL A 32 -4.61 -6.52 14.56
C VAL A 32 -4.44 -7.76 13.69
N ILE A 33 -3.18 -8.10 13.37
CA ILE A 33 -2.83 -9.35 12.70
C ILE A 33 -2.40 -10.34 13.80
N GLN A 34 -3.25 -11.32 14.07
CA GLN A 34 -2.95 -12.36 15.05
C GLN A 34 -1.75 -13.22 14.62
N PRO A 35 -1.06 -13.90 15.56
CA PRO A 35 0.02 -14.83 15.21
C PRO A 35 -0.43 -15.83 14.15
N ASN A 36 0.41 -16.02 13.13
CA ASN A 36 0.16 -16.90 11.98
C ASN A 36 -1.04 -16.52 11.08
N GLN A 37 -1.59 -15.31 11.23
CA GLN A 37 -2.58 -14.76 10.31
C GLN A 37 -1.92 -13.83 9.29
N SER A 38 -2.67 -13.48 8.25
CA SER A 38 -2.23 -12.57 7.21
C SER A 38 -3.29 -11.53 6.91
N TYR A 39 -2.83 -10.34 6.57
CA TYR A 39 -3.65 -9.26 6.05
C TYR A 39 -3.30 -9.03 4.58
N THR A 40 -4.32 -8.84 3.75
CA THR A 40 -4.16 -8.60 2.32
C THR A 40 -4.82 -7.29 1.95
N ALA A 41 -4.06 -6.41 1.29
CA ALA A 41 -4.55 -5.19 0.67
C ALA A 41 -4.09 -5.12 -0.78
N GLY A 42 -4.82 -4.36 -1.60
CA GLY A 42 -4.54 -4.24 -3.01
C GLY A 42 -4.83 -2.84 -3.54
N TYR A 43 -4.31 -2.56 -4.72
CA TYR A 43 -4.58 -1.32 -5.43
C TYR A 43 -4.53 -1.52 -6.95
N CYS A 44 -5.29 -0.70 -7.66
CA CYS A 44 -5.16 -0.49 -9.09
C CYS A 44 -4.41 0.83 -9.32
N ALA A 45 -3.52 0.87 -10.31
CA ALA A 45 -2.74 2.06 -10.59
C ALA A 45 -2.54 2.29 -12.09
N ASN A 46 -2.50 3.56 -12.47
CA ASN A 46 -2.07 3.99 -13.80
C ASN A 46 -0.55 4.08 -13.84
N LYS A 47 0.07 3.43 -14.83
CA LYS A 47 1.50 3.52 -15.11
C LYS A 47 1.84 4.92 -15.64
N GLN A 48 2.78 5.60 -15.00
CA GLN A 48 3.28 6.92 -15.43
C GLN A 48 4.66 6.83 -16.09
N GLY A 49 5.46 5.82 -15.71
CA GLY A 49 6.83 5.64 -16.19
C GLY A 49 7.11 4.20 -16.60
N SER A 50 8.23 3.67 -16.15
CA SER A 50 8.64 2.27 -16.38
C SER A 50 7.72 1.30 -15.64
N ASN A 51 7.71 0.02 -16.05
CA ASN A 51 7.06 -1.01 -15.24
C ASN A 51 7.79 -1.08 -13.89
N TYR A 52 7.08 -0.72 -12.82
CA TYR A 52 7.65 -0.59 -11.48
C TYR A 52 6.81 -1.39 -10.49
N LYS A 53 7.47 -2.22 -9.70
CA LYS A 53 6.90 -2.89 -8.52
C LYS A 53 7.51 -2.26 -7.27
N PRO A 54 6.77 -2.12 -6.16
CA PRO A 54 7.35 -1.69 -4.89
C PRO A 54 8.51 -2.60 -4.50
N THR A 55 9.67 -2.03 -4.18
CA THR A 55 10.87 -2.80 -3.79
C THR A 55 11.06 -2.84 -2.27
N ASN A 56 10.52 -1.85 -1.57
CA ASN A 56 10.63 -1.70 -0.12
C ASN A 56 9.23 -1.64 0.48
N VAL A 57 8.95 -2.54 1.41
CA VAL A 57 7.72 -2.56 2.22
C VAL A 57 8.15 -2.64 3.67
N SER A 58 7.66 -1.72 4.49
CA SER A 58 7.83 -1.75 5.94
C SER A 58 6.46 -1.80 6.60
N VAL A 59 6.36 -2.58 7.67
CA VAL A 59 5.19 -2.64 8.54
C VAL A 59 5.58 -2.04 9.88
N SER A 60 4.72 -1.17 10.41
CA SER A 60 4.91 -0.53 11.71
C SER A 60 3.64 -0.68 12.53
N GLY A 61 3.80 -0.99 13.80
CA GLY A 61 2.73 -1.30 14.75
C GLY A 61 3.35 -2.02 15.94
N SER A 62 2.65 -2.00 17.07
CA SER A 62 3.08 -2.58 18.34
C SER A 62 2.14 -3.68 18.77
#